data_AF-A0AB33I1I7-F1
#
_entry.id   AF-A0AB33I1I7-F1
#
_cell.length_a   1.000
_cell.length_b   1.000
_cell.length_c   1.000
_cell.angle_alpha   90.00
_cell.angle_beta   90.00
_cell.angle_gamma   90.00
#
_symmetry.space_group_name_H-M   'P 1'
#
loop_
_entity.id
_entity.type
_entity.pdbx_description
1 polymer ?
#
loop_
_entity_poly.entity_id
_entity_poly.type
_entity_poly.pdbx_seq_one_letter_code
_entity_poly.pdbx_strand_id
1 'polypeptide(L)' 'MNDVKCPICFKTLSVRMARGRRSNKPFILLVCPEDGRHFRAFISDQGYISKVIAERGLA' A
#
# COMPACT_ATOMS: atom_id res chain seq x y z
N MET A 1 14.19 -7.29 5.32
CA MET A 1 12.81 -6.81 5.09
C MET A 1 12.92 -5.31 4.90
N ASN A 2 12.64 -4.78 3.71
CA ASN A 2 12.80 -3.34 3.46
C ASN A 2 11.64 -2.59 4.10
N ASP A 3 11.89 -1.96 5.25
CA ASP A 3 10.94 -1.08 5.91
C ASP A 3 10.66 0.16 5.05
N VAL A 4 9.39 0.44 4.78
CA VAL A 4 9.01 1.69 4.10
C VAL A 4 9.06 2.83 5.11
N LYS A 5 10.01 3.76 4.92
CA LYS A 5 10.21 4.90 5.82
C LYS A 5 9.39 6.12 5.36
N CYS A 6 8.94 6.93 6.32
CA CYS A 6 8.32 8.21 6.05
C CYS A 6 9.34 9.15 5.39
N PRO A 7 9.05 9.79 4.26
CA PRO A 7 10.00 10.70 3.60
C PRO A 7 10.23 12.01 4.36
N ILE A 8 9.45 12.27 5.42
CA ILE A 8 9.54 13.50 6.21
C ILE A 8 10.28 13.26 7.53
N CYS A 9 9.82 12.29 8.32
CA CYS A 9 10.37 12.01 9.67
C CYS A 9 11.17 10.71 9.76
N PHE A 10 11.32 9.98 8.66
CA PHE A 10 12.08 8.73 8.56
C PHE A 10 11.65 7.57 9.46
N LYS A 11 10.56 7.69 10.22
CA LYS A 11 9.98 6.56 10.97
C LYS A 11 9.35 5.54 10.03
N THR A 12 9.32 4.26 10.44
CA THR A 12 8.65 3.19 9.69
C THR A 12 7.16 3.48 9.57
N LEU A 13 6.64 3.45 8.35
CA LEU A 13 5.22 3.66 8.07
C LEU A 13 4.39 2.42 8.44
N SER A 14 3.19 2.64 8.97
CA SER A 14 2.19 1.58 9.17
C SER A 14 1.50 1.26 7.85
N VAL A 15 1.49 0.00 7.44
CA VAL A 15 0.83 -0.48 6.21
C VAL A 15 -0.58 -0.97 6.53
N ARG A 16 -1.60 -0.47 5.82
CA ARG A 16 -3.00 -0.88 5.95
C ARG A 16 -3.66 -0.99 4.58
N MET A 17 -4.68 -1.84 4.46
CA MET A 17 -5.57 -1.81 3.30
C MET A 17 -6.69 -0.79 3.54
N ALA A 18 -7.01 0.00 2.52
CA ALA A 18 -8.12 0.94 2.53
C ALA A 18 -8.86 0.90 1.19
N ARG A 19 -10.03 1.55 1.12
CA ARG A 19 -10.82 1.70 -0.11
C ARG A 19 -11.05 3.16 -0.43
N GLY A 20 -10.97 3.52 -1.71
CA GLY A 20 -11.24 4.88 -2.14
C GLY A 20 -12.71 5.25 -1.89
N ARG A 21 -12.98 6.37 -1.20
CA ARG A 21 -14.35 6.79 -0.86
C ARG A 21 -15.30 6.90 -2.05
N ARG A 22 -14.79 7.32 -3.23
CA ARG A 22 -15.59 7.47 -4.47
C ARG A 22 -15.54 6.25 -5.39
N SER A 23 -14.36 5.65 -5.58
CA SER A 23 -14.17 4.55 -6.54
C SER A 23 -14.40 3.16 -5.94
N ASN A 24 -14.47 3.05 -4.62
CA ASN A 24 -14.48 1.79 -3.85
C ASN A 24 -13.31 0.83 -4.16
N LYS A 25 -12.30 1.29 -4.92
CA LYS A 25 -11.15 0.48 -5.30
C LYS A 25 -10.21 0.29 -4.10
N PRO A 26 -9.74 -0.93 -3.83
CA PRO A 26 -8.76 -1.18 -2.77
C PRO A 26 -7.41 -0.57 -3.11
N PHE A 27 -6.70 -0.05 -2.10
CA PHE A 27 -5.33 0.44 -2.23
C PHE A 27 -4.55 0.25 -0.92
N ILE A 28 -3.23 0.28 -1.02
CA ILE A 28 -2.33 0.23 0.14
C ILE A 28 -2.18 1.65 0.69
N LEU A 29 -2.63 1.83 1.93
CA LEU A 29 -2.49 3.05 2.71
C LEU A 29 -1.27 2.91 3.62
N LEU A 30 -0.35 3.87 3.51
CA LEU A 30 0.79 4.00 4.42
C LEU A 30 0.54 5.19 5.34
N VAL A 31 0.68 4.98 6.66
CA VAL A 31 0.39 6.00 7.67
C VAL A 31 1.63 6.28 8.50
N CYS A 32 1.98 7.57 8.61
CA CYS A 32 3.04 8.03 9.50
C CYS A 32 2.56 7.95 10.96
N PRO A 33 3.32 7.30 11.86
CA PRO A 33 2.90 7.16 13.26
C PRO A 33 3.03 8.46 14.06
N GLU A 34 3.83 9.43 13.62
CA GLU A 34 4.08 10.67 14.36
C GLU A 34 2.99 11.71 14.18
N ASP A 35 2.54 11.91 12.94
CA ASP A 35 1.68 13.02 12.58
C ASP A 35 0.44 12.60 11.78
N GLY A 36 0.25 11.29 11.56
CA GLY A 36 -0.92 10.75 10.89
C GLY A 36 -0.97 11.01 9.38
N ARG A 37 0.10 11.51 8.75
CA ARG A 37 0.10 11.72 7.29
C ARG A 37 -0.12 10.42 6.53
N HIS A 38 -0.92 10.52 5.46
CA HIS A 38 -1.30 9.40 4.61
C HIS A 38 -0.54 9.45 3.28
N PHE A 39 0.06 8.33 2.91
CA PHE A 39 0.67 8.11 1.60
C PHE A 39 -0.05 6.97 0.90
N ARG A 40 -0.15 7.06 -0.43
CA ARG A 40 -0.72 5.99 -1.26
C ARG A 40 0.42 5.33 -2.02
N ALA A 41 0.50 4.02 -1.92
CA ALA A 41 1.44 3.22 -2.70
C ALA A 41 0.67 2.38 -3.73
N PHE A 42 1.27 2.23 -4.90
CA PHE A 42 0.81 1.34 -5.95
C PHE A 42 1.87 0.27 -6.18
N ILE A 43 1.44 -0.97 -6.35
CA ILE A 43 2.32 -2.04 -6.82
C ILE A 43 2.21 -2.02 -8.36
N SER A 44 3.32 -1.73 -9.03
CA SER A 44 3.39 -1.67 -10.50
C SER A 44 4.17 -2.85 -11.11
N ASP A 45 4.72 -3.73 -10.28
CA ASP A 45 5.42 -4.94 -10.73
C ASP A 45 4.44 -5.92 -11.37
N GLN A 46 4.51 -6.04 -12.69
CA GLN A 46 3.59 -6.87 -13.49
C GLN A 46 3.75 -8.36 -13.18
N GLY A 47 4.96 -8.83 -12.86
CA GLY A 47 5.21 -10.23 -12.52
C GLY A 47 4.57 -10.59 -11.18
N TYR A 48 4.74 -9.72 -10.18
CA TYR A 48 4.08 -9.88 -8.89
C TYR A 48 2.55 -9.86 -9.02
N ILE A 49 2.00 -8.90 -9.76
CA ILE A 49 0.55 -8.79 -9.99
C ILE A 49 0.01 -10.07 -10.64
N SER A 50 0.66 -10.54 -11.71
CA SER A 50 0.24 -11.75 -12.42
C SER A 50 0.25 -12.98 -11.52
N LYS A 51 1.31 -13.12 -10.69
CA LYS A 51 1.42 -14.21 -9.71
C LYS A 51 0.29 -14.16 -8.67
N VAL A 52 0.02 -12.99 -8.09
CA VAL A 52 -1.05 -12.84 -7.09
C VAL A 52 -2.43 -13.13 -7.69
N ILE A 53 -2.70 -12.69 -8.92
CA ILE A 53 -3.95 -12.98 -9.63
C ILE A 53 -4.12 -14.50 -9.81
N ALA A 54 -3.07 -15.18 -10.28
CA ALA A 54 -3.07 -16.63 -10.47
C ALA A 54 -3.30 -17.40 -9.15
N GLU A 55 -2.66 -16.97 -8.06
CA GLU A 55 -2.78 -17.61 -6.74
C GLU A 55 -4.13 -17.38 -6.06
N ARG A 56 -4.77 -16.23 -6.31
CA ARG A 56 -6.00 -15.82 -5.60
C ARG A 56 -7.29 -16.10 -6.40
N GLY A 57 -7.19 -16.64 -7.61
CA GLY A 57 -8.35 -16.99 -8.43
C GLY A 57 -9.23 -15.79 -8.79
N LEU A 58 -8.65 -14.58 -8.84
CA LEU A 58 -9.34 -13.35 -9.25
C LEU A 58 -9.32 -13.27 -10.78
N ALA A 59 -9.95 -14.24 -11.44
CA ALA A 59 -10.19 -14.26 -12.88
C ALA A 59 -11.67 -14.01 -13.18
#